data_AF-A0A1H2DEN5-F1
#
_entry.id   AF-A0A1H2DEN5-F1
#
_cell.length_a   1.000
_cell.length_b   1.000
_cell.length_c   1.000
_cell.angle_alpha   90.00
_cell.angle_beta   90.00
_cell.angle_gamma   90.00
#
_symmetry.space_group_name_H-M   'P 1'
#
loop_
_entity.id
_entity.type
_entity.pdbx_description
1 polymer ?
#
loop_
_entity_poly.entity_id
_entity_poly.type
_entity_poly.pdbx_seq_one_letter_code
_entity_poly.pdbx_strand_id
1 'polypeptide(L)'
;MVVRYHSPASRTTVHGYVCAYLPINYGTGDPCQHIAGPALDAYVTGQVLTALAPAGLEVSLSAAAQAEAERATVDKVWRQRLERARYDADRARRQYQLAEPENRLVVRQLEKDWETALAEADRLDGDYQRFRDTRPATLTPAERDAIRTLAEHLPAVWHAPTTSIDDRKEILRTVIEKITVAVVADSELVDVTIRWAGGHETTGQATRPVGRMDQLSYFPRMLARITELAEAGHSTRQIADRLNDEGLKPPKRTTRFGPAQVRHLINQHGIRVPTTRAKPSASGVTGAHEWSVTGLAAVLGMPTASVYNWIYRGWVTARHHPDGKYWIITADDAELQRLRERRARPPGYYTRARWTQPSAQPEGDDPR
;
A
#
# COMPACT_ATOMS: atom_id res chain seq x y z
N MET A 1 -12.69 -13.82 -2.42
CA MET A 1 -12.61 -12.58 -1.61
C MET A 1 -14.03 -12.14 -1.30
N VAL A 2 -14.27 -11.57 -0.12
CA VAL A 2 -15.54 -10.90 0.23
C VAL A 2 -15.27 -9.43 0.55
N VAL A 3 -16.23 -8.57 0.26
CA VAL A 3 -16.16 -7.16 0.63
C VAL A 3 -16.63 -7.00 2.07
N ARG A 4 -15.84 -6.30 2.88
CA ARG A 4 -16.26 -5.83 4.21
C ARG A 4 -16.37 -4.31 4.19
N TYR A 5 -17.47 -3.81 4.74
CA TYR A 5 -17.68 -2.38 4.94
C TYR A 5 -17.48 -2.03 6.41
N HIS A 6 -16.79 -0.92 6.66
CA HIS A 6 -16.54 -0.37 7.97
C HIS A 6 -17.07 1.07 7.99
N SER A 7 -18.03 1.36 8.85
CA SER A 7 -18.47 2.72 9.16
C SER A 7 -17.97 3.12 10.55
N PRO A 8 -16.87 3.88 10.66
CA PRO A 8 -16.55 4.57 11.90
C PRO A 8 -17.64 5.62 12.15
N ALA A 9 -18.10 5.77 13.39
CA ALA A 9 -19.22 6.63 13.81
C ALA A 9 -19.12 8.13 13.42
N SER A 10 -18.05 8.56 12.73
CA SER A 10 -17.81 9.93 12.31
C SER A 10 -17.10 10.06 10.95
N ARG A 11 -17.06 9.03 10.10
CA ARG A 11 -16.36 9.05 8.80
C ARG A 11 -17.12 8.33 7.69
N THR A 12 -16.79 8.67 6.45
CA THR A 12 -17.18 7.95 5.23
C THR A 12 -16.94 6.45 5.39
N THR A 13 -17.91 5.64 4.98
CA THR A 13 -17.81 4.19 4.91
C THR A 13 -16.56 3.78 4.13
N VAL A 14 -15.69 2.99 4.75
CA VAL A 14 -14.48 2.45 4.11
C VAL A 14 -14.71 0.97 3.85
N HIS A 15 -14.35 0.49 2.66
CA HIS A 15 -14.42 -0.93 2.33
C HIS A 15 -13.05 -1.58 2.20
N GLY A 16 -13.01 -2.88 2.44
CA GLY A 16 -11.83 -3.73 2.29
C GLY A 16 -12.19 -5.08 1.68
N TYR A 17 -11.25 -5.66 0.97
CA TYR A 17 -11.33 -7.02 0.44
C TYR A 17 -10.65 -7.98 1.40
N VAL A 18 -11.40 -8.99 1.84
CA VAL A 18 -10.94 -9.99 2.81
C VAL A 18 -10.97 -11.36 2.16
N CYS A 19 -9.88 -12.11 2.31
CA CYS A 19 -9.90 -13.52 1.92
C CYS A 19 -10.77 -14.30 2.90
N ALA A 20 -11.89 -14.84 2.41
CA ALA A 20 -12.82 -15.62 3.22
C ALA A 20 -12.70 -17.13 2.99
N TYR A 21 -11.62 -17.60 2.35
CA TYR A 21 -11.45 -19.02 2.03
C TYR A 21 -11.51 -19.92 3.27
N LEU A 22 -10.74 -19.61 4.31
CA LEU A 22 -10.74 -20.40 5.55
C LEU A 22 -12.08 -20.30 6.32
N PRO A 23 -12.61 -19.08 6.60
CA PRO A 23 -13.91 -18.96 7.25
C PRO A 23 -15.07 -19.64 6.51
N ILE A 24 -15.13 -19.56 5.17
CA ILE A 24 -16.24 -20.11 4.39
C ILE A 24 -16.14 -21.64 4.27
N ASN A 25 -14.96 -22.19 3.99
CA ASN A 25 -14.83 -23.63 3.73
C ASN A 25 -14.68 -24.47 5.00
N TYR A 26 -14.13 -23.90 6.07
CA TYR A 26 -13.79 -24.66 7.29
C TYR A 26 -14.44 -24.11 8.56
N GLY A 27 -15.23 -23.02 8.49
CA GLY A 27 -15.88 -22.40 9.65
C GLY A 27 -14.91 -21.89 10.72
N THR A 28 -13.61 -21.87 10.43
CA THR A 28 -12.51 -21.63 11.37
C THR A 28 -11.38 -20.88 10.67
N GLY A 29 -10.51 -20.25 11.46
CA GLY A 29 -9.32 -19.54 10.99
C GLY A 29 -9.55 -18.07 10.65
N ASP A 30 -8.47 -17.30 10.77
CA ASP A 30 -8.47 -15.87 10.41
C ASP A 30 -8.33 -15.68 8.89
N PRO A 31 -8.81 -14.55 8.35
CA PRO A 31 -8.54 -14.20 6.97
C PRO A 31 -7.05 -14.15 6.66
N CYS A 32 -6.58 -14.92 5.68
CA CYS A 32 -5.16 -14.93 5.34
C CYS A 32 -4.68 -13.62 4.68
N GLN A 33 -5.60 -12.84 4.09
CA GLN A 33 -5.27 -11.55 3.48
C GLN A 33 -6.39 -10.53 3.67
N HIS A 34 -5.99 -9.28 3.87
CA HIS A 34 -6.86 -8.10 3.90
C HIS A 34 -6.23 -6.97 3.07
N ILE A 35 -7.03 -6.38 2.19
CA ILE A 35 -6.60 -5.34 1.24
C ILE A 35 -7.56 -4.16 1.33
N ALA A 36 -7.03 -2.94 1.41
CA ALA A 36 -7.86 -1.74 1.38
C ALA A 36 -8.53 -1.60 0.02
N GLY A 37 -9.86 -1.47 0.00
CA GLY A 37 -10.66 -1.44 -1.21
C GLY A 37 -10.24 -0.34 -2.20
N PRO A 38 -10.16 0.94 -1.78
CA PRO A 38 -9.90 2.04 -2.71
C PRO A 38 -8.62 1.92 -3.55
N ALA A 39 -7.55 1.34 -3.00
CA ALA A 39 -6.29 1.18 -3.70
C ALA A 39 -6.38 0.14 -4.83
N LEU A 40 -7.06 -0.98 -4.55
CA LEU A 40 -7.28 -2.03 -5.55
C LEU A 40 -8.27 -1.55 -6.61
N ASP A 41 -9.36 -0.89 -6.19
CA ASP A 41 -10.38 -0.35 -7.10
C ASP A 41 -9.79 0.64 -8.08
N ALA A 42 -8.95 1.56 -7.60
CA ALA A 42 -8.29 2.56 -8.45
C ALA A 42 -7.39 1.89 -9.50
N TYR A 43 -6.59 0.89 -9.09
CA TYR A 43 -5.73 0.15 -10.01
C TYR A 43 -6.55 -0.61 -11.07
N VAL A 44 -7.53 -1.41 -10.65
CA VAL A 44 -8.36 -2.21 -11.55
C VAL A 44 -9.16 -1.31 -12.50
N THR A 45 -9.72 -0.22 -11.99
CA THR A 45 -10.43 0.78 -12.81
C THR A 45 -9.51 1.38 -13.86
N GLY A 46 -8.29 1.78 -13.48
CA GLY A 46 -7.30 2.32 -14.41
C GLY A 46 -6.96 1.34 -15.53
N GLN A 47 -6.76 0.05 -15.19
CA GLN A 47 -6.49 -0.99 -16.18
C GLN A 47 -7.66 -1.18 -17.14
N VAL A 48 -8.90 -1.20 -16.64
CA VAL A 48 -10.11 -1.36 -17.46
C VAL A 48 -10.33 -0.19 -18.40
N LEU A 49 -10.22 1.04 -17.89
CA LEU A 49 -10.35 2.23 -18.73
C LEU A 49 -9.25 2.32 -19.79
N THR A 50 -8.04 1.84 -19.48
CA THR A 50 -6.94 1.77 -20.45
C THR A 50 -7.20 0.70 -21.51
N ALA A 51 -7.66 -0.50 -21.10
CA ALA A 51 -7.97 -1.60 -22.01
C ALA A 51 -9.13 -1.27 -22.96
N LEU A 52 -10.13 -0.53 -22.46
CA LEU A 52 -11.30 -0.09 -23.22
C LEU A 52 -11.11 1.28 -23.89
N ALA A 53 -9.92 1.89 -23.78
CA ALA A 53 -9.64 3.10 -24.53
C ALA A 53 -9.68 2.82 -26.05
N PRO A 54 -10.06 3.79 -26.89
CA PRO A 54 -10.23 3.58 -28.34
C PRO A 54 -9.03 2.88 -29.01
N ALA A 55 -7.80 3.26 -28.66
CA ALA A 55 -6.60 2.62 -29.20
C ALA A 55 -6.46 1.13 -28.80
N GLY A 56 -6.79 0.79 -27.55
CA GLY A 56 -6.80 -0.60 -27.08
C GLY A 56 -7.93 -1.42 -27.71
N LEU A 57 -9.09 -0.78 -27.93
CA LEU A 57 -10.23 -1.40 -28.58
C LEU A 57 -9.94 -1.73 -30.05
N GLU A 58 -9.32 -0.83 -30.82
CA GLU A 58 -9.00 -1.09 -32.24
C GLU A 58 -8.07 -2.30 -32.41
N VAL A 59 -7.09 -2.47 -31.52
CA VAL A 59 -6.23 -3.67 -31.52
C VAL A 59 -7.05 -4.92 -31.29
N SER A 60 -8.00 -4.88 -30.36
CA SER A 60 -8.89 -6.02 -30.06
C SER A 60 -9.83 -6.35 -31.22
N LEU A 61 -10.41 -5.33 -31.87
CA LEU A 61 -11.26 -5.50 -33.06
C LEU A 61 -10.48 -6.05 -34.25
N SER A 62 -9.24 -5.59 -34.45
CA SER A 62 -8.36 -6.12 -35.50
C SER A 62 -8.00 -7.59 -35.27
N ALA A 63 -7.64 -7.96 -34.03
CA ALA A 63 -7.37 -9.34 -33.66
C ALA A 63 -8.61 -10.24 -33.85
N ALA A 64 -9.80 -9.75 -33.49
CA ALA A 64 -11.06 -10.46 -33.73
C ALA A 64 -11.31 -10.69 -35.24
N ALA A 65 -11.11 -9.66 -36.06
CA ALA A 65 -11.26 -9.78 -37.52
C ALA A 65 -10.26 -10.77 -38.13
N GLN A 66 -9.02 -10.81 -37.64
CA GLN A 66 -8.03 -11.79 -38.06
C GLN A 66 -8.46 -13.21 -37.67
N ALA A 67 -8.91 -13.43 -36.43
CA ALA A 67 -9.39 -14.74 -35.98
C ALA A 67 -10.62 -15.21 -36.79
N GLU A 68 -11.52 -14.30 -37.15
CA GLU A 68 -12.65 -14.58 -38.06
C GLU A 68 -12.16 -15.02 -39.45
N ALA A 69 -11.17 -14.33 -40.01
CA ALA A 69 -10.60 -14.64 -41.33
C ALA A 69 -9.85 -15.99 -41.36
N GLU A 70 -9.08 -16.28 -40.30
CA GLU A 70 -8.41 -17.58 -40.14
C GLU A 70 -9.43 -18.71 -40.04
N ARG A 71 -10.49 -18.54 -39.23
CA ARG A 71 -11.59 -19.52 -39.14
C ARG A 71 -12.31 -19.69 -40.47
N ALA A 72 -12.55 -18.63 -41.23
CA ALA A 72 -13.16 -18.72 -42.56
C ALA A 72 -12.28 -19.53 -43.55
N THR A 73 -10.96 -19.51 -43.37
CA THR A 73 -10.03 -20.31 -44.16
C THR A 73 -10.11 -21.80 -43.76
N VAL A 74 -10.16 -22.09 -42.46
CA VAL A 74 -10.38 -23.46 -41.95
C VAL A 74 -11.74 -24.01 -42.39
N ASP A 75 -12.79 -23.19 -42.39
CA ASP A 75 -14.12 -23.55 -42.86
C ASP A 75 -14.13 -24.01 -44.32
N LYS A 76 -13.37 -23.32 -45.20
CA LYS A 76 -13.21 -23.74 -46.60
C LYS A 76 -12.58 -25.14 -46.69
N VAL A 77 -11.56 -25.43 -45.89
CA VAL A 77 -10.91 -26.74 -45.85
C VAL A 77 -11.88 -27.82 -45.37
N TRP A 78 -12.70 -27.54 -44.35
CA TRP A 78 -13.75 -28.45 -43.89
C TRP A 78 -14.75 -28.78 -45.00
N ARG A 79 -15.25 -27.76 -45.72
CA ARG A 79 -16.19 -27.96 -46.82
C ARG A 79 -15.61 -28.84 -47.93
N GLN A 80 -14.36 -28.61 -48.30
CA GLN A 80 -13.66 -29.43 -49.31
C GLN A 80 -13.48 -30.88 -48.85
N ARG A 81 -13.15 -31.11 -47.58
CA ARG A 81 -13.04 -32.46 -47.01
C ARG A 81 -14.37 -33.20 -47.03
N LEU A 82 -15.46 -32.52 -46.65
CA LEU A 82 -16.81 -33.08 -46.70
C LEU A 82 -17.25 -33.40 -48.13
N GLU A 83 -16.98 -32.49 -49.08
CA GLU A 83 -17.29 -32.70 -50.49
C GLU A 83 -16.57 -33.94 -51.03
N ARG A 84 -15.28 -34.09 -50.74
CA ARG A 84 -14.50 -35.27 -51.13
C ARG A 84 -15.04 -36.56 -50.51
N ALA A 85 -15.33 -36.57 -49.21
CA ALA A 85 -15.86 -37.76 -48.53
C ALA A 85 -17.23 -38.17 -49.10
N ARG A 86 -18.12 -37.20 -49.38
CA ARG A 86 -19.42 -37.44 -50.02
C ARG A 86 -19.26 -37.98 -51.44
N TYR A 87 -18.31 -37.44 -52.21
CA TYR A 87 -17.98 -37.95 -53.54
C TYR A 87 -17.46 -39.39 -53.49
N ASP A 88 -16.55 -39.70 -52.56
CA ASP A 88 -15.99 -41.04 -52.41
C ASP A 88 -17.07 -42.06 -52.00
N ALA A 89 -17.97 -41.68 -51.10
CA ALA A 89 -19.12 -42.50 -50.72
C ALA A 89 -20.08 -42.74 -51.91
N ASP A 90 -20.39 -41.71 -52.69
CA ASP A 90 -21.23 -41.85 -53.89
C ASP A 90 -20.55 -42.68 -54.99
N ARG A 91 -19.23 -42.56 -55.13
CA ARG A 91 -18.45 -43.39 -56.06
C ARG A 91 -18.49 -44.85 -55.64
N ALA A 92 -18.25 -45.16 -54.37
CA ALA A 92 -18.32 -46.53 -53.84
C ALA A 92 -19.73 -47.12 -54.01
N ARG A 93 -20.78 -46.32 -53.74
CA ARG A 93 -22.17 -46.70 -54.00
C ARG A 93 -22.40 -47.09 -55.45
N ARG A 94 -21.94 -46.28 -56.41
CA ARG A 94 -22.09 -46.59 -57.85
C ARG A 94 -21.33 -47.85 -58.26
N GLN A 95 -20.13 -48.07 -57.72
CA GLN A 95 -19.37 -49.29 -57.99
C GLN A 95 -20.09 -50.53 -57.45
N TYR A 96 -20.65 -50.46 -56.24
CA TYR A 96 -21.47 -51.53 -55.67
C TYR A 96 -22.71 -51.82 -56.52
N GLN A 97 -23.44 -50.79 -56.96
CA GLN A 97 -24.66 -50.93 -57.76
C GLN A 97 -24.42 -51.53 -59.16
N LEU A 98 -23.22 -51.38 -59.72
CA LEU A 98 -22.85 -51.92 -61.03
C LEU A 98 -22.25 -53.34 -60.97
N ALA A 99 -22.02 -53.89 -59.77
CA ALA A 99 -21.39 -55.19 -59.61
C ALA A 99 -22.39 -56.34 -59.84
N GLU A 100 -21.99 -57.33 -60.65
CA GLU A 100 -22.79 -58.52 -60.91
C GLU A 100 -22.95 -59.38 -59.63
N PRO A 101 -24.18 -59.80 -59.26
CA PRO A 101 -24.44 -60.55 -58.02
C PRO A 101 -23.69 -61.88 -57.89
N GLU A 102 -23.32 -62.49 -59.02
CA GLU A 102 -22.59 -63.76 -59.06
C GLU A 102 -21.16 -63.62 -58.54
N ASN A 103 -20.56 -62.41 -58.62
CA ASN A 103 -19.24 -62.10 -58.10
C ASN A 103 -19.25 -61.82 -56.60
N ARG A 104 -19.71 -62.80 -55.80
CA ARG A 104 -20.02 -62.65 -54.36
C ARG A 104 -18.88 -62.04 -53.52
N LEU A 105 -17.63 -62.37 -53.81
CA LEU A 105 -16.47 -61.82 -53.09
C LEU A 105 -16.27 -60.33 -53.40
N VAL A 106 -16.46 -59.93 -54.66
CA VAL A 106 -16.33 -58.52 -55.10
C VAL A 106 -17.46 -57.68 -54.51
N VAL A 107 -18.70 -58.18 -54.55
CA VAL A 107 -19.86 -57.49 -53.99
C VAL A 107 -19.69 -57.23 -52.50
N ARG A 108 -19.25 -58.23 -51.71
CA ARG A 108 -18.98 -58.07 -50.27
C ARG A 108 -17.89 -57.03 -49.99
N GLN A 109 -16.84 -56.99 -50.80
CA GLN A 109 -15.78 -56.00 -50.64
C GLN A 109 -16.28 -54.59 -50.97
N LEU A 110 -17.02 -54.42 -52.07
CA LEU A 110 -17.59 -53.13 -52.46
C LEU A 110 -18.64 -52.62 -51.47
N GLU A 111 -19.44 -53.51 -50.89
CA GLU A 111 -20.36 -53.19 -49.80
C GLU A 111 -19.59 -52.64 -48.59
N LYS A 112 -18.55 -53.36 -48.15
CA LYS A 112 -17.69 -52.92 -47.04
C LYS A 112 -16.98 -51.59 -47.34
N ASP A 113 -16.50 -51.39 -48.55
CA ASP A 113 -15.85 -50.15 -48.98
C ASP A 113 -16.85 -48.98 -48.97
N TRP A 114 -18.10 -49.24 -49.41
CA TRP A 114 -19.17 -48.24 -49.36
C TRP A 114 -19.59 -47.91 -47.93
N GLU A 115 -19.78 -48.91 -47.06
CA GLU A 115 -20.05 -48.70 -45.63
C GLU A 115 -18.94 -47.91 -44.95
N THR A 116 -17.68 -48.21 -45.28
CA THR A 116 -16.51 -47.49 -44.74
C THR A 116 -16.51 -46.03 -45.20
N ALA A 117 -16.80 -45.77 -46.47
CA ALA A 117 -16.87 -44.42 -47.01
C ALA A 117 -18.04 -43.61 -46.42
N LEU A 118 -19.20 -44.24 -46.20
CA LEU A 118 -20.34 -43.62 -45.51
C LEU A 118 -19.99 -43.26 -44.06
N ALA A 119 -19.39 -44.19 -43.31
CA ALA A 119 -19.01 -43.96 -41.92
C ALA A 119 -18.00 -42.81 -41.79
N GLU A 120 -17.05 -42.69 -42.73
CA GLU A 120 -16.10 -41.59 -42.77
C GLU A 120 -16.78 -40.25 -43.08
N ALA A 121 -17.72 -40.22 -44.03
CA ALA A 121 -18.48 -39.01 -44.35
C ALA A 121 -19.31 -38.53 -43.15
N ASP A 122 -19.98 -39.44 -42.44
CA ASP A 122 -20.77 -39.13 -41.24
C ASP A 122 -19.87 -38.65 -40.09
N ARG A 123 -18.71 -39.28 -39.90
CA ARG A 123 -17.71 -38.86 -38.91
C ARG A 123 -17.26 -37.41 -39.17
N LEU A 124 -16.92 -37.10 -40.42
CA LEU A 124 -16.48 -35.76 -40.82
C LEU A 124 -17.61 -34.73 -40.69
N ASP A 125 -18.86 -35.10 -40.97
CA ASP A 125 -20.01 -34.18 -40.79
C ASP A 125 -20.18 -33.85 -39.31
N GLY A 126 -20.13 -34.86 -38.43
CA GLY A 126 -20.16 -34.67 -36.98
C GLY A 126 -19.01 -33.81 -36.45
N ASP A 127 -17.78 -34.00 -36.94
CA ASP A 127 -16.63 -33.15 -36.62
C ASP A 127 -16.85 -31.70 -37.07
N TYR A 128 -17.41 -31.50 -38.28
CA TYR A 128 -17.70 -30.17 -38.80
C TYR A 128 -18.81 -29.47 -38.02
N GLN A 129 -19.87 -30.16 -37.61
CA GLN A 129 -20.90 -29.55 -36.76
C GLN A 129 -20.31 -29.08 -35.43
N ARG A 130 -19.47 -29.91 -34.77
CA ARG A 130 -18.75 -29.49 -33.56
C ARG A 130 -17.88 -28.24 -33.79
N PHE A 131 -17.17 -28.19 -34.92
CA PHE A 131 -16.40 -27.00 -35.28
C PHE A 131 -17.29 -25.75 -35.45
N ARG A 132 -18.48 -25.91 -36.03
CA ARG A 132 -19.46 -24.82 -36.18
C ARG A 132 -20.07 -24.38 -34.86
N ASP A 133 -20.37 -25.31 -33.96
CA ASP A 133 -20.97 -25.01 -32.66
C ASP A 133 -20.01 -24.25 -31.74
N THR A 134 -18.70 -24.42 -31.92
CA THR A 134 -17.66 -23.65 -31.22
C THR A 134 -17.34 -22.30 -31.87
N ARG A 135 -18.13 -21.86 -32.86
CA ARG A 135 -17.93 -20.58 -33.54
C ARG A 135 -18.37 -19.41 -32.63
N PRO A 136 -17.49 -18.43 -32.36
CA PRO A 136 -17.88 -17.21 -31.67
C PRO A 136 -18.92 -16.42 -32.47
N ALA A 137 -19.78 -15.68 -31.78
CA ALA A 137 -20.65 -14.71 -32.41
C ALA A 137 -19.81 -13.65 -33.14
N THR A 138 -20.13 -13.41 -34.41
CA THR A 138 -19.46 -12.38 -35.23
C THR A 138 -20.21 -11.06 -35.09
N LEU A 139 -19.46 -10.00 -34.79
CA LEU A 139 -20.03 -8.65 -34.70
C LEU A 139 -20.28 -8.07 -36.09
N THR A 140 -21.46 -7.52 -36.29
CA THR A 140 -21.79 -6.71 -37.47
C THR A 140 -21.00 -5.39 -37.47
N PRO A 141 -20.83 -4.74 -38.64
CA PRO A 141 -20.20 -3.43 -38.69
C PRO A 141 -20.88 -2.39 -37.79
N ALA A 142 -22.21 -2.38 -37.75
CA ALA A 142 -22.99 -1.48 -36.90
C ALA A 142 -22.73 -1.72 -35.39
N GLU A 143 -22.62 -2.98 -34.97
CA GLU A 143 -22.26 -3.30 -33.58
C GLU A 143 -20.83 -2.86 -33.24
N ARG A 144 -19.87 -3.04 -34.17
CA ARG A 144 -18.49 -2.58 -33.99
C ARG A 144 -18.43 -1.06 -33.81
N ASP A 145 -19.17 -0.31 -34.63
CA ASP A 145 -19.23 1.15 -34.52
C ASP A 145 -19.95 1.63 -33.25
N ALA A 146 -20.98 0.90 -32.80
CA ALA A 146 -21.61 1.15 -31.51
C ALA A 146 -20.64 0.93 -30.34
N ILE A 147 -19.85 -0.15 -30.37
CA ILE A 147 -18.83 -0.43 -29.34
C ILE A 147 -17.75 0.67 -29.33
N ARG A 148 -17.29 1.14 -30.49
CA ARG A 148 -16.34 2.27 -30.59
C ARG A 148 -16.89 3.52 -29.93
N THR A 149 -18.11 3.90 -30.27
CA THR A 149 -18.80 5.07 -29.70
C THR A 149 -18.92 4.95 -28.18
N LEU A 150 -19.28 3.77 -27.68
CA LEU A 150 -19.36 3.52 -26.23
C LEU A 150 -18.00 3.63 -25.55
N ALA A 151 -16.94 3.10 -26.16
CA ALA A 151 -15.58 3.17 -25.62
C ALA A 151 -15.05 4.60 -25.52
N GLU A 152 -15.34 5.46 -26.50
CA GLU A 152 -14.97 6.88 -26.47
C GLU A 152 -15.61 7.63 -25.29
N HIS A 153 -16.88 7.34 -25.00
CA HIS A 153 -17.63 7.99 -23.92
C HIS A 153 -17.48 7.33 -22.56
N LEU A 154 -16.93 6.12 -22.49
CA LEU A 154 -16.86 5.32 -21.28
C LEU A 154 -16.18 6.04 -20.10
N PRO A 155 -15.04 6.74 -20.25
CA PRO A 155 -14.42 7.46 -19.12
C PRO A 155 -15.35 8.53 -18.53
N ALA A 156 -16.07 9.26 -19.38
CA ALA A 156 -17.01 10.29 -18.94
C ALA A 156 -18.21 9.69 -18.20
N VAL A 157 -18.79 8.62 -18.74
CA VAL A 157 -19.88 7.87 -18.09
C VAL A 157 -19.41 7.28 -16.77
N TRP A 158 -18.23 6.67 -16.72
CA TRP A 158 -17.68 6.05 -15.53
C TRP A 158 -17.56 7.03 -14.35
N HIS A 159 -17.15 8.27 -14.63
CA HIS A 159 -16.99 9.32 -13.61
C HIS A 159 -18.25 10.17 -13.38
N ALA A 160 -19.34 9.94 -14.13
CA ALA A 160 -20.57 10.68 -13.96
C ALA A 160 -21.21 10.41 -12.57
N PRO A 161 -21.76 11.43 -11.90
CA PRO A 161 -22.43 11.26 -10.62
C PRO A 161 -23.73 10.44 -10.73
N THR A 162 -24.31 10.37 -11.93
CA THR A 162 -25.51 9.58 -12.25
C THR A 162 -25.22 8.09 -12.41
N THR A 163 -23.96 7.70 -12.63
CA THR A 163 -23.58 6.30 -12.79
C THR A 163 -23.45 5.67 -11.41
N SER A 164 -24.17 4.58 -11.18
CA SER A 164 -24.24 3.89 -9.90
C SER A 164 -23.03 2.98 -9.68
N ILE A 165 -22.86 2.46 -8.47
CA ILE A 165 -21.83 1.43 -8.21
C ILE A 165 -22.18 0.12 -8.94
N ASP A 166 -23.47 -0.18 -9.09
CA ASP A 166 -23.90 -1.41 -9.73
C ASP A 166 -23.68 -1.37 -11.24
N ASP A 167 -23.90 -0.21 -11.88
CA ASP A 167 -23.58 0.02 -13.30
C ASP A 167 -22.08 -0.22 -13.56
N ARG A 168 -21.22 0.32 -12.69
CA ARG A 168 -19.76 0.12 -12.78
C ARG A 168 -19.39 -1.35 -12.64
N LYS A 169 -20.03 -2.07 -11.71
CA LYS A 169 -19.79 -3.51 -11.54
C LYS A 169 -20.26 -4.32 -12.75
N GLU A 170 -21.35 -3.91 -13.40
CA GLU A 170 -21.85 -4.57 -14.61
C GLU A 170 -20.83 -4.46 -15.74
N ILE A 171 -20.31 -3.25 -16.00
CA ILE A 171 -19.23 -3.03 -16.97
C ILE A 171 -18.00 -3.90 -16.65
N LEU A 172 -17.57 -3.95 -15.38
CA LEU A 172 -16.42 -4.76 -14.97
C LEU A 172 -16.65 -6.25 -15.22
N ARG A 173 -17.84 -6.77 -14.92
CA ARG A 173 -18.18 -8.20 -15.11
C ARG A 173 -18.21 -8.61 -16.58
N THR A 174 -18.48 -7.69 -17.49
CA THR A 174 -18.46 -7.96 -18.93
C THR A 174 -17.04 -8.22 -19.45
N VAL A 175 -16.05 -7.53 -18.91
CA VAL A 175 -14.68 -7.53 -19.47
C VAL A 175 -13.66 -8.29 -18.63
N ILE A 176 -13.95 -8.51 -17.34
CA ILE A 176 -13.07 -9.23 -16.41
C ILE A 176 -13.67 -10.61 -16.09
N GLU A 177 -12.88 -11.66 -16.31
CA GLU A 177 -13.19 -13.02 -15.86
C GLU A 177 -12.79 -13.22 -14.40
N LYS A 178 -11.56 -12.81 -14.04
CA LYS A 178 -11.00 -13.06 -12.71
C LYS A 178 -9.96 -12.01 -12.33
N ILE A 179 -9.94 -11.66 -11.05
CA ILE A 179 -8.85 -10.88 -10.45
C ILE A 179 -8.18 -11.73 -9.37
N THR A 180 -6.88 -11.94 -9.52
CA THR A 180 -6.03 -12.59 -8.51
C THR A 180 -5.16 -11.53 -7.87
N VAL A 181 -5.10 -11.52 -6.55
CA VAL A 181 -4.29 -10.54 -5.81
C VAL A 181 -3.46 -11.24 -4.75
N ALA A 182 -2.25 -10.73 -4.52
CA ALA A 182 -1.35 -11.22 -3.49
C ALA A 182 -0.60 -10.05 -2.85
N VAL A 183 -0.64 -9.96 -1.53
CA VAL A 183 0.16 -8.98 -0.76
C VAL A 183 1.61 -9.45 -0.74
N VAL A 184 2.53 -8.57 -1.13
CA VAL A 184 3.97 -8.88 -1.16
C VAL A 184 4.57 -8.69 0.24
N ALA A 185 4.98 -9.78 0.90
CA ALA A 185 5.75 -9.75 2.16
C ALA A 185 5.21 -8.80 3.26
N ASP A 186 3.88 -8.72 3.42
CA ASP A 186 3.16 -7.79 4.31
C ASP A 186 3.41 -6.28 4.04
N SER A 187 3.83 -5.93 2.83
CA SER A 187 4.16 -4.55 2.45
C SER A 187 2.94 -3.74 1.96
N GLU A 188 3.19 -2.51 1.52
CA GLU A 188 2.26 -1.65 0.79
C GLU A 188 1.98 -2.14 -0.62
N LEU A 189 2.73 -3.12 -1.12
CA LEU A 189 2.62 -3.62 -2.48
C LEU A 189 1.68 -4.82 -2.56
N VAL A 190 0.80 -4.78 -3.56
CA VAL A 190 -0.15 -5.85 -3.88
C VAL A 190 0.01 -6.20 -5.34
N ASP A 191 0.47 -7.42 -5.61
CA ASP A 191 0.51 -7.95 -6.97
C ASP A 191 -0.93 -8.23 -7.41
N VAL A 192 -1.27 -7.76 -8.61
CA VAL A 192 -2.60 -7.88 -9.19
C VAL A 192 -2.48 -8.51 -10.57
N THR A 193 -3.19 -9.61 -10.79
CA THR A 193 -3.36 -10.25 -12.09
C THR A 193 -4.83 -10.17 -12.48
N ILE A 194 -5.11 -9.54 -13.62
CA ILE A 194 -6.45 -9.43 -14.21
C ILE A 194 -6.49 -10.39 -15.39
N ARG A 195 -7.41 -11.36 -15.34
CA ARG A 195 -7.78 -12.20 -16.48
C ARG A 195 -9.00 -11.60 -17.15
N TRP A 196 -8.85 -11.27 -18.42
CA TRP A 196 -9.88 -10.64 -19.24
C TRP A 196 -10.78 -11.68 -19.89
N ALA A 197 -11.98 -11.27 -20.31
CA ALA A 197 -12.98 -12.12 -20.97
C ALA A 197 -12.55 -12.71 -22.34
N GLY A 198 -11.30 -12.50 -22.78
CA GLY A 198 -10.69 -13.14 -23.95
C GLY A 198 -9.53 -14.08 -23.61
N GLY A 199 -9.31 -14.40 -22.32
CA GLY A 199 -8.23 -15.28 -21.86
C GLY A 199 -6.85 -14.61 -21.74
N HIS A 200 -6.70 -13.36 -22.19
CA HIS A 200 -5.49 -12.57 -21.95
C HIS A 200 -5.36 -12.23 -20.45
N GLU A 201 -4.12 -12.11 -19.97
CA GLU A 201 -3.82 -11.72 -18.60
C GLU A 201 -2.93 -10.47 -18.58
N THR A 202 -3.27 -9.53 -17.70
CA THR A 202 -2.43 -8.39 -17.40
C THR A 202 -2.02 -8.41 -15.94
N THR A 203 -0.71 -8.30 -15.70
CA THR A 203 -0.12 -8.27 -14.37
C THR A 203 0.40 -6.87 -14.05
N GLY A 204 0.34 -6.50 -12.78
CA GLY A 204 1.03 -5.32 -12.27
C GLY A 204 0.83 -5.21 -10.77
N GLN A 205 1.00 -4.00 -10.23
CA GLN A 205 1.08 -3.81 -8.79
C GLN A 205 0.28 -2.59 -8.33
N ALA A 206 -0.56 -2.79 -7.32
CA ALA A 206 -1.27 -1.74 -6.62
C ALA A 206 -0.57 -1.38 -5.30
N THR A 207 -0.65 -0.11 -4.90
CA THR A 207 -0.08 0.37 -3.64
C THR A 207 -1.19 0.63 -2.61
N ARG A 208 -1.29 -0.22 -1.59
CA ARG A 208 -2.26 -0.09 -0.50
C ARG A 208 -1.71 0.78 0.64
N PRO A 209 -2.56 1.52 1.37
CA PRO A 209 -2.12 2.18 2.59
C PRO A 209 -1.77 1.15 3.67
N VAL A 210 -0.57 1.26 4.24
CA VAL A 210 -0.11 0.47 5.39
C VAL A 210 -0.13 1.28 6.67
N GLY A 211 -0.20 0.60 7.82
CA GLY A 211 -0.29 1.24 9.13
C GLY A 211 1.06 1.49 9.79
N ARG A 212 2.09 0.73 9.41
CA ARG A 212 3.42 0.75 10.02
C ARG A 212 4.50 1.11 9.00
N MET A 213 5.61 1.64 9.51
CA MET A 213 6.74 2.10 8.70
C MET A 213 7.56 0.93 8.16
N ASP A 214 7.67 -0.15 8.95
CA ASP A 214 8.36 -1.39 8.58
C ASP A 214 7.65 -2.18 7.46
N GLN A 215 6.38 -1.88 7.21
CA GLN A 215 5.61 -2.41 6.08
C GLN A 215 5.85 -1.65 4.77
N LEU A 216 6.70 -0.63 4.75
CA LEU A 216 7.10 0.00 3.49
C LEU A 216 8.20 -0.83 2.83
N SER A 217 8.03 -1.18 1.57
CA SER A 217 8.99 -1.95 0.76
C SER A 217 10.38 -1.30 0.72
N TYR A 218 10.41 0.04 0.74
CA TYR A 218 11.61 0.85 0.77
C TYR A 218 12.06 1.24 2.20
N PHE A 219 11.47 0.67 3.25
CA PHE A 219 11.82 0.98 4.63
C PHE A 219 13.31 0.79 4.93
N PRO A 220 13.98 -0.32 4.53
CA PRO A 220 15.41 -0.50 4.80
C PRO A 220 16.26 0.60 4.14
N ARG A 221 15.95 0.95 2.88
CA ARG A 221 16.62 2.04 2.16
C ARG A 221 16.40 3.38 2.83
N MET A 222 15.18 3.67 3.27
CA MET A 222 14.87 4.91 3.99
C MET A 222 15.61 4.99 5.31
N LEU A 223 15.72 3.89 6.05
CA LEU A 223 16.44 3.84 7.32
C LEU A 223 17.95 4.08 7.12
N ALA A 224 18.54 3.46 6.10
CA ALA A 224 19.93 3.72 5.71
C ALA A 224 20.13 5.20 5.37
N ARG A 225 19.19 5.80 4.60
CA ARG A 225 19.27 7.21 4.23
C ARG A 225 19.17 8.16 5.41
N ILE A 226 18.29 7.87 6.38
CA ILE A 226 18.20 8.63 7.63
C ILE A 226 19.51 8.52 8.41
N THR A 227 20.11 7.33 8.43
CA THR A 227 21.39 7.08 9.12
C THR A 227 22.51 7.89 8.50
N GLU A 228 22.67 7.87 7.18
CA GLU A 228 23.66 8.68 6.45
C GLU A 228 23.51 10.18 6.75
N LEU A 229 22.28 10.70 6.69
CA LEU A 229 22.04 12.12 6.91
C LEU A 229 22.25 12.52 8.38
N ALA A 230 21.89 11.64 9.31
CA ALA A 230 22.15 11.82 10.73
C ALA A 230 23.65 11.85 11.03
N GLU A 231 24.42 10.91 10.46
CA GLU A 231 25.88 10.83 10.57
C GLU A 231 26.60 12.01 9.92
N ALA A 232 26.02 12.58 8.85
CA ALA A 232 26.49 13.83 8.24
C ALA A 232 26.17 15.09 9.09
N GLY A 233 25.50 14.94 10.23
CA GLY A 233 25.21 16.03 11.16
C GLY A 233 23.98 16.87 10.78
N HIS A 234 23.13 16.40 9.86
CA HIS A 234 21.90 17.10 9.53
C HIS A 234 20.90 17.10 10.69
N SER A 235 20.20 18.22 10.89
CA SER A 235 19.12 18.31 11.85
C SER A 235 17.91 17.48 11.42
N THR A 236 17.05 17.08 12.36
CA THR A 236 15.83 16.31 12.05
C THR A 236 14.89 17.01 11.07
N ARG A 237 14.94 18.35 10.97
CA ARG A 237 14.18 19.12 9.97
C ARG A 237 14.79 18.95 8.58
N GLN A 238 16.10 19.15 8.45
CA GLN A 238 16.82 18.96 7.19
C GLN A 238 16.69 17.53 6.65
N ILE A 239 16.74 16.54 7.54
CA ILE A 239 16.52 15.13 7.16
C ILE A 239 15.10 14.95 6.62
N ALA A 240 14.07 15.46 7.31
CA ALA A 240 12.68 15.34 6.86
C ALA A 240 12.47 16.01 5.49
N ASP A 241 13.00 17.22 5.31
CA ASP A 241 12.93 17.95 4.04
C ASP A 241 13.60 17.15 2.93
N ARG A 242 14.78 16.57 3.19
CA ARG A 242 15.51 15.75 2.21
C ARG A 242 14.77 14.47 1.82
N LEU A 243 14.17 13.77 2.78
CA LEU A 243 13.36 12.58 2.48
C LEU A 243 12.16 12.92 1.60
N ASN A 244 11.52 14.07 1.86
CA ASN A 244 10.39 14.55 1.06
C ASN A 244 10.83 14.93 -0.36
N ASP A 245 11.98 15.58 -0.51
CA ASP A 245 12.56 15.95 -1.82
C ASP A 245 12.95 14.70 -2.63
N GLU A 246 13.39 13.64 -1.95
CA GLU A 246 13.71 12.34 -2.55
C GLU A 246 12.45 11.50 -2.86
N GLY A 247 11.25 12.03 -2.60
CA GLY A 247 9.97 11.40 -2.91
C GLY A 247 9.54 10.30 -1.93
N LEU A 248 10.26 10.11 -0.82
CA LEU A 248 9.92 9.14 0.22
C LEU A 248 8.73 9.66 1.03
N LYS A 249 7.80 8.75 1.38
CA LYS A 249 6.57 9.12 2.09
C LYS A 249 6.36 8.26 3.35
N PRO A 250 5.84 8.84 4.44
CA PRO A 250 5.45 8.05 5.60
C PRO A 250 4.17 7.23 5.33
N PRO A 251 3.93 6.14 6.08
CA PRO A 251 2.73 5.34 5.99
C PRO A 251 1.56 6.06 6.66
N LYS A 252 0.40 6.10 5.99
CA LYS A 252 -0.92 6.62 6.46
C LYS A 252 -0.93 8.06 7.02
N ARG A 253 -2.05 8.78 6.82
CA ARG A 253 -2.41 10.07 7.47
C ARG A 253 -1.53 11.29 7.22
N THR A 254 -0.29 11.15 6.74
CA THR A 254 0.60 12.27 6.40
C THR A 254 1.21 12.08 5.02
N THR A 255 1.20 13.12 4.20
CA THR A 255 1.77 13.09 2.83
C THR A 255 3.26 13.37 2.81
N ARG A 256 3.82 13.90 3.91
CA ARG A 256 5.21 14.33 4.05
C ARG A 256 5.75 13.97 5.44
N PHE A 257 7.06 13.72 5.50
CA PHE A 257 7.80 13.55 6.74
C PHE A 257 7.88 14.86 7.53
N GLY A 258 7.66 14.75 8.85
CA GLY A 258 7.89 15.81 9.81
C GLY A 258 9.13 15.56 10.68
N PRO A 259 9.70 16.61 11.32
CA PRO A 259 10.90 16.48 12.14
C PRO A 259 10.70 15.58 13.37
N ALA A 260 9.48 15.51 13.91
CA ALA A 260 9.15 14.64 15.04
C ALA A 260 9.16 13.15 14.65
N GLN A 261 8.69 12.81 13.44
CA GLN A 261 8.71 11.44 12.92
C GLN A 261 10.15 10.96 12.71
N VAL A 262 11.00 11.81 12.12
CA VAL A 262 12.43 11.50 11.95
C VAL A 262 13.12 11.31 13.31
N ARG A 263 12.84 12.18 14.28
CA ARG A 263 13.40 12.02 15.64
C ARG A 263 12.98 10.69 16.28
N HIS A 264 11.72 10.31 16.10
CA HIS A 264 11.24 9.03 16.60
C HIS A 264 11.98 7.86 15.95
N LEU A 265 12.19 7.89 14.63
CA LEU A 265 12.96 6.86 13.90
C LEU A 265 14.41 6.79 14.36
N ILE A 266 15.09 7.93 14.53
CA ILE A 266 16.46 8.00 15.04
C ILE A 266 16.56 7.34 16.43
N ASN A 267 15.64 7.70 17.34
CA ASN A 267 15.63 7.16 18.69
C ASN A 267 15.29 5.66 18.72
N GLN A 268 14.28 5.25 17.96
CA GLN A 268 13.80 3.87 17.91
C GLN A 268 14.87 2.92 17.35
N HIS A 269 15.66 3.37 16.37
CA HIS A 269 16.69 2.57 15.71
C HIS A 269 18.12 2.85 16.23
N GLY A 270 18.26 3.66 17.29
CA GLY A 270 19.56 3.93 17.91
C GLY A 270 20.58 4.59 16.99
N ILE A 271 20.12 5.40 16.02
CA ILE A 271 20.98 6.04 15.02
C ILE A 271 21.89 7.06 15.71
N ARG A 272 23.20 6.92 15.52
CA ARG A 272 24.20 7.82 16.12
C ARG A 272 24.17 9.16 15.39
N VAL A 273 23.88 10.23 16.13
CA VAL A 273 23.98 11.60 15.62
C VAL A 273 25.27 12.21 16.18
N PRO A 274 26.19 12.74 15.34
CA PRO A 274 27.35 13.49 15.81
C PRO A 274 26.86 14.66 16.66
N THR A 275 27.23 14.65 17.93
CA THR A 275 26.91 15.75 18.83
C THR A 275 27.86 16.90 18.51
N THR A 276 27.45 17.79 17.60
CA THR A 276 28.17 19.06 17.33
C THR A 276 28.12 20.01 18.53
N ARG A 277 27.30 19.71 19.54
CA ARG A 277 27.43 20.32 20.85
C ARG A 277 28.32 19.43 21.68
N ALA A 278 29.59 19.83 21.80
CA ALA A 278 30.29 19.62 23.05
C ALA A 278 29.31 20.00 24.15
N LYS A 279 28.84 19.01 24.94
CA LYS A 279 28.29 19.35 26.25
C LYS A 279 29.37 20.23 26.88
N PRO A 280 29.08 21.49 27.28
CA PRO A 280 30.08 22.24 28.02
C PRO A 280 30.55 21.31 29.13
N SER A 281 31.86 21.04 29.12
CA SER A 281 32.48 20.04 29.98
C SER A 281 31.94 20.23 31.39
N ALA A 282 31.70 19.12 32.10
CA ALA A 282 31.34 19.11 33.51
C ALA A 282 32.37 19.81 34.43
N SER A 283 33.41 20.45 33.88
CA SER A 283 34.24 21.45 34.55
C SER A 283 33.42 22.70 34.83
N GLY A 284 32.61 22.61 35.89
CA GLY A 284 31.62 23.59 36.31
C GLY A 284 32.16 24.87 36.93
N VAL A 285 33.37 25.31 36.58
CA VAL A 285 33.98 26.54 37.10
C VAL A 285 34.28 27.46 35.92
N THR A 286 33.52 28.54 35.80
CA THR A 286 33.70 29.56 34.73
C THR A 286 34.71 30.63 35.16
N GLY A 287 35.05 30.70 36.46
CA GLY A 287 35.99 31.64 37.08
C GLY A 287 36.11 31.38 38.59
N ALA A 288 36.98 32.10 39.31
CA ALA A 288 37.08 32.01 40.76
C ALA A 288 35.72 32.38 41.39
N HIS A 289 35.04 31.40 41.99
CA HIS A 289 33.68 31.52 42.55
C HIS A 289 32.52 31.62 41.55
N GLU A 290 32.72 31.26 40.28
CA GLU A 290 31.64 31.23 39.27
C GLU A 290 31.32 29.81 38.81
N TRP A 291 30.05 29.43 38.90
CA TRP A 291 29.56 28.08 38.64
C TRP A 291 28.53 28.04 37.51
N SER A 292 28.58 26.99 36.69
CA SER A 292 27.44 26.67 35.81
C SER A 292 26.32 26.00 36.61
N VAL A 293 25.07 26.08 36.14
CA VAL A 293 23.92 25.41 36.78
C VAL A 293 24.19 23.91 36.98
N THR A 294 24.78 23.26 35.98
CA THR A 294 25.19 21.85 36.04
C THR A 294 26.34 21.61 37.00
N GLY A 295 27.32 22.51 37.06
CA GLY A 295 28.45 22.44 38.00
C GLY A 295 27.98 22.54 39.46
N LEU A 296 27.16 23.56 39.74
CA LEU A 296 26.60 23.76 41.08
C LEU A 296 25.64 22.64 41.46
N ALA A 297 24.87 22.09 40.53
CA ALA A 297 24.02 20.93 40.78
C ALA A 297 24.84 19.70 41.17
N ALA A 298 25.99 19.47 40.52
CA ALA A 298 26.88 18.36 40.81
C ALA A 298 27.56 18.49 42.19
N VAL A 299 28.14 19.66 42.50
CA VAL A 299 28.72 19.94 43.85
C VAL A 299 27.64 19.94 44.92
N LEU A 300 26.48 20.47 44.55
CA LEU A 300 25.19 20.47 45.23
C LEU A 300 24.68 19.07 45.56
N GLY A 301 25.04 18.06 44.76
CA GLY A 301 24.44 16.72 44.75
C GLY A 301 22.93 16.72 44.44
N MET A 302 22.41 17.68 43.67
CA MET A 302 20.96 17.91 43.49
C MET A 302 20.54 18.02 42.01
N PRO A 303 19.24 17.85 41.68
CA PRO A 303 18.76 18.03 40.30
C PRO A 303 18.94 19.47 39.79
N THR A 304 19.29 19.63 38.51
CA THR A 304 19.43 20.95 37.86
C THR A 304 18.16 21.78 37.94
N ALA A 305 16.98 21.15 37.87
CA ALA A 305 15.68 21.81 38.03
C ALA A 305 15.53 22.54 39.38
N SER A 306 16.11 21.99 40.44
CA SER A 306 16.09 22.61 41.77
C SER A 306 17.02 23.83 41.85
N VAL A 307 18.14 23.81 41.13
CA VAL A 307 19.03 24.98 41.01
C VAL A 307 18.35 26.09 40.20
N TYR A 308 17.67 25.76 39.10
CA TYR A 308 16.83 26.73 38.37
C TYR A 308 15.74 27.33 39.26
N ASN A 309 15.09 26.52 40.09
CA ASN A 309 14.10 27.01 41.06
C ASN A 309 14.71 28.04 42.04
N TRP A 310 15.95 27.81 42.49
CA TRP A 310 16.64 28.75 43.37
C TRP A 310 17.01 30.06 42.68
N ILE A 311 17.40 30.00 41.40
CA ILE A 311 17.64 31.20 40.57
C ILE A 311 16.34 32.00 40.45
N TYR A 312 15.22 31.37 40.07
CA TYR A 312 13.94 32.06 39.91
C TYR A 312 13.37 32.63 41.21
N ARG A 313 13.74 32.05 42.36
CA ARG A 313 13.35 32.57 43.68
C ARG A 313 14.30 33.62 44.24
N GLY A 314 15.37 33.98 43.49
CA GLY A 314 16.37 34.95 43.92
C GLY A 314 17.20 34.48 45.12
N TRP A 315 17.29 33.17 45.34
CA TRP A 315 17.99 32.59 46.48
C TRP A 315 19.49 32.40 46.25
N VAL A 316 19.93 32.57 45.00
CA VAL A 316 21.33 32.54 44.61
C VAL A 316 21.55 33.66 43.60
N THR A 317 22.68 34.35 43.72
CA THR A 317 23.09 35.37 42.76
C THR A 317 23.47 34.71 41.45
N ALA A 318 22.65 34.93 40.42
CA ALA A 318 22.90 34.41 39.09
C ALA A 318 22.77 35.52 38.05
N ARG A 319 23.65 35.48 37.06
CA ARG A 319 23.62 36.36 35.87
C ARG A 319 23.57 35.52 34.61
N HIS A 320 22.98 36.08 33.55
CA HIS A 320 23.12 35.48 32.24
C HIS A 320 24.56 35.65 31.75
N HIS A 321 25.12 34.60 31.12
CA HIS A 321 26.36 34.72 30.35
C HIS A 321 26.17 35.79 29.24
N PRO A 322 27.22 36.51 28.82
CA PRO A 322 27.14 37.51 27.74
C PRO A 322 26.44 37.03 26.45
N ASP A 323 26.55 35.75 26.12
CA ASP A 323 25.87 35.11 24.98
C ASP A 323 24.37 34.76 25.22
N GLY A 324 23.82 35.08 26.39
CA GLY A 324 22.42 34.89 26.80
C GLY A 324 21.96 33.44 27.04
N LYS A 325 22.75 32.44 26.63
CA LYS A 325 22.31 31.04 26.54
C LYS A 325 22.32 30.23 27.84
N TYR A 326 23.04 30.67 28.87
CA TYR A 326 23.13 29.95 30.14
C TYR A 326 23.36 30.89 31.33
N TRP A 327 23.03 30.41 32.53
CA TRP A 327 23.21 31.13 33.79
C TRP A 327 24.58 30.83 34.40
N ILE A 328 25.25 31.89 34.85
CA ILE A 328 26.45 31.85 35.68
C ILE A 328 26.00 32.18 37.11
N ILE A 329 26.37 31.32 38.04
CA ILE A 329 26.04 31.46 39.45
C ILE A 329 27.30 31.88 40.21
N THR A 330 27.25 32.98 40.95
CA THR A 330 28.37 33.40 41.79
C THR A 330 28.18 32.81 43.18
N ALA A 331 29.08 31.91 43.58
CA ALA A 331 29.07 31.28 44.89
C ALA A 331 30.52 31.04 45.35
N ASP A 332 30.92 31.76 46.39
CA ASP A 332 32.18 31.53 47.12
C ASP A 332 32.03 30.35 48.09
N ASP A 333 33.11 30.01 48.81
CA ASP A 333 33.09 28.87 49.73
C ASP A 333 32.08 29.05 50.88
N ALA A 334 31.85 30.29 51.32
CA ALA A 334 30.87 30.63 52.34
C ALA A 334 29.43 30.45 51.82
N GLU A 335 29.15 30.91 50.60
CA GLU A 335 27.85 30.77 49.95
C GLU A 335 27.59 29.29 49.59
N LEU A 336 28.60 28.55 49.14
CA LEU A 336 28.48 27.10 48.93
C LEU A 336 28.09 26.37 50.22
N GLN A 337 28.69 26.74 51.36
CA GLN A 337 28.35 26.16 52.65
C GLN A 337 26.91 26.49 53.05
N ARG A 338 26.48 27.75 52.89
CA ARG A 338 25.10 28.18 53.10
C ARG A 338 24.11 27.41 52.21
N LEU A 339 24.45 27.19 50.94
CA LEU A 339 23.63 26.44 50.00
C LEU A 339 23.54 24.95 50.35
N ARG A 340 24.62 24.35 50.86
CA ARG A 340 24.61 22.97 51.40
C ARG A 340 23.71 22.85 52.63
N GLU A 341 23.85 23.74 53.59
CA GLU A 341 23.00 23.77 54.79
C GLU A 341 21.52 23.94 54.41
N ARG A 342 21.25 24.79 53.43
CA ARG A 342 19.91 25.02 52.90
C ARG A 342 19.30 23.80 52.24
N ARG A 343 20.11 23.04 51.50
CA ARG A 343 19.71 21.75 50.93
C ARG A 343 19.43 20.70 52.01
N ALA A 344 20.24 20.68 53.08
CA ALA A 344 20.10 19.73 54.17
C ALA A 344 18.83 19.93 55.01
N ARG A 345 18.18 21.10 54.91
CA ARG A 345 16.93 21.38 55.65
C ARG A 345 15.69 20.80 54.95
N PRO A 346 14.69 20.33 55.72
CA PRO A 346 13.48 19.72 55.16
C PRO A 346 12.73 20.65 54.20
N PRO A 347 12.03 20.10 53.18
CA PRO A 347 11.17 20.87 52.30
C PRO A 347 10.15 21.70 53.11
N GLY A 348 10.15 23.02 52.92
CA GLY A 348 9.23 23.92 53.64
C GLY A 348 9.85 24.71 54.80
N TYR A 349 11.08 24.41 55.23
CA TYR A 349 11.73 25.10 56.36
C TYR A 349 11.79 26.63 56.19
N TYR A 350 12.26 27.12 55.03
CA TYR A 350 12.36 28.56 54.76
C TYR A 350 11.04 29.21 54.34
N THR A 351 10.04 28.42 53.95
CA THR A 351 8.68 28.91 53.64
C THR A 351 7.84 29.07 54.90
N ARG A 352 8.14 28.33 55.98
CA ARG A 352 7.46 28.41 57.29
C ARG A 352 7.88 29.62 58.13
N ALA A 353 9.09 30.16 57.93
CA ALA A 353 9.59 31.31 58.69
C ALA A 353 8.82 32.63 58.46
N ARG A 354 7.96 32.70 57.43
CA ARG A 354 7.06 33.84 57.21
C ARG A 354 5.85 33.88 58.18
N TRP A 355 5.60 32.84 58.97
CA TRP A 355 4.39 32.69 59.80
C TRP A 355 4.63 32.61 61.31
N THR A 356 5.87 32.74 61.79
CA THR A 356 6.17 32.94 63.22
C THR A 356 6.56 34.40 63.45
N GLN A 357 5.65 35.15 64.07
CA GLN A 357 5.79 36.55 64.46
C GLN A 357 6.48 36.69 65.84
N PRO A 358 6.83 37.92 66.30
CA PRO A 358 8.14 38.26 66.86
C PRO A 358 8.26 38.20 68.39
N SER A 359 9.52 38.33 68.83
CA SER A 359 10.03 38.52 70.19
C SER A 359 9.14 39.31 71.15
N ALA A 360 8.81 38.70 72.29
CA ALA A 360 8.32 39.39 73.48
C ALA A 360 9.41 40.30 74.05
N GLN A 361 9.12 41.59 74.20
CA GLN A 361 9.88 42.48 75.10
C GLN A 361 9.41 42.24 76.55
N PRO A 362 10.30 42.31 77.55
CA PRO A 362 9.93 42.15 78.94
C PRO A 362 9.24 43.42 79.47
N GLU A 363 8.20 43.24 80.27
CA GLU A 363 7.53 44.29 81.05
C GLU A 363 8.53 44.90 82.03
N GLY A 364 8.78 46.20 81.87
CA GLY A 364 9.47 47.04 82.84
C GLY A 364 8.42 47.67 83.76
N ASP A 365 8.40 47.16 84.98
CA ASP A 365 7.77 47.72 86.18
C ASP A 365 8.39 49.09 86.50
N ASP A 366 7.58 50.13 86.75
CA ASP A 366 7.97 51.19 87.70
C ASP A 366 6.73 51.91 88.26
N PRO A 367 6.65 52.17 89.59
CA PRO A 367 5.44 52.63 90.24
C PRO A 367 5.42 54.14 90.56
N ARG A 368 4.18 54.61 90.74
CA ARG A 368 3.68 55.88 91.33
C ARG A 368 3.38 57.04 90.39
#